data_AF-A0A2T2NQ25-F1
#
_entry.id   AF-A0A2T2NQ25-F1
#
_cell.length_a   1.000
_cell.length_b   1.000
_cell.length_c   1.000
_cell.angle_alpha   90.00
_cell.angle_beta   90.00
_cell.angle_gamma   90.00
#
_symmetry.space_group_name_H-M   'P 1'
#
loop_
_entity.id
_entity.type
_entity.pdbx_description
1 polymer ?
#
loop_
_entity_poly.entity_id
_entity_poly.type
_entity_poly.pdbx_seq_one_letter_code
_entity_poly.pdbx_strand_id
1 'polypeptide(L)'
;MKPAALIAILCALFTAANAIAIPVADPAIDNHDLETRAKKPAKPKPKPKPPVKPPVKPPVKPPVKPPVKPPVKPPVKPPVKPTPAKPTPTPKPTPAKPASGKTCKQIALLRAKEEPDELDDESSNISRSPHSLSKRARKGETKPKGKAVGKCKVRNFVSGIYESFGKEKTQNPNAPIYGWKKPDVCTDMEWYKGDTSPALKNNIQDYQTEHVLEWQNVFGFFNDYLSDHFQQTDFTSPDPNDQRNGQRNKLNWCDAWRMSWEFEGGEKFALKQGGPEMTPFEWIADEYPSKHKYRDEFTLLQRGPNGIKGRMFGRADIFSDKDSKSKGVVKKGMVNLVKDEPKHAIARLRDVVGARKYLSDRKVRNFMREVKIRLQNRFDEIEKALGDPKNTRTIKQTGQTTRKLEAWQKQDLGKLWDAYMNGLWASAARKQNDFMSKWIFEIKKKYCTAAHKKKLPKDKSKDTPQQKEAREVCDHYDAMCSQRLVVRVAPLKAIKSIRNLREALRFP
;
A
#
# COMPACT_ATOMS: atom_id res chain seq x y z
N MET A 1 22.18 37.08 -6.87
CA MET A 1 20.82 36.54 -6.56
C MET A 1 20.85 35.81 -5.22
N LYS A 2 19.89 36.04 -4.32
CA LYS A 2 19.80 35.32 -3.04
C LYS A 2 19.42 33.84 -3.28
N PRO A 3 20.00 32.85 -2.57
CA PRO A 3 19.76 31.42 -2.79
C PRO A 3 18.28 31.02 -2.67
N ALA A 4 17.49 31.73 -1.86
CA ALA A 4 16.04 31.52 -1.75
C ALA A 4 15.25 31.82 -3.04
N ALA A 5 15.71 32.75 -3.88
CA ALA A 5 15.05 33.08 -5.13
C ALA A 5 15.28 32.00 -6.21
N LEU A 6 16.45 31.36 -6.21
CA LEU A 6 16.80 30.27 -7.12
C LEU A 6 15.98 29.00 -6.83
N ILE A 7 15.73 28.72 -5.53
CA ILE A 7 14.93 27.57 -5.08
C ILE A 7 13.44 27.72 -5.46
N ALA A 8 12.88 28.92 -5.35
CA ALA A 8 11.51 29.19 -5.77
C ALA A 8 11.33 29.12 -7.31
N ILE A 9 12.36 29.52 -8.06
CA ILE A 9 12.39 29.46 -9.53
C ILE A 9 12.49 28.01 -10.03
N LEU A 10 13.30 27.16 -9.41
CA LEU A 10 13.35 25.72 -9.72
C LEU A 10 12.00 25.01 -9.50
N CYS A 11 11.19 25.53 -8.57
CA CYS A 11 9.83 25.03 -8.30
C CYS A 11 8.77 25.54 -9.29
N ALA A 12 9.05 26.61 -10.04
CA ALA A 12 8.16 27.19 -11.04
C ALA A 12 8.52 26.75 -12.47
N LEU A 13 9.82 26.62 -12.78
CA LEU A 13 10.30 26.28 -14.13
C LEU A 13 10.00 24.83 -14.56
N PHE A 14 9.70 23.91 -13.64
CA PHE A 14 9.29 22.54 -14.00
C PHE A 14 7.87 22.42 -14.60
N THR A 15 7.21 23.55 -14.87
CA THR A 15 5.95 23.59 -15.66
C THR A 15 6.14 23.92 -17.15
N ALA A 16 7.37 24.13 -17.64
CA ALA A 16 7.61 24.36 -19.07
C ALA A 16 8.92 23.71 -19.59
N ALA A 17 8.76 22.83 -20.59
CA ALA A 17 9.70 22.42 -21.65
C ALA A 17 10.91 21.48 -21.38
N ASN A 18 10.83 20.32 -22.07
CA ASN A 18 11.76 19.54 -22.92
C ASN A 18 13.27 19.32 -22.60
N ALA A 19 13.56 18.02 -22.47
CA ALA A 19 14.65 17.21 -23.03
C ALA A 19 15.97 17.87 -23.44
N ILE A 20 17.02 17.60 -22.65
CA ILE A 20 18.41 17.45 -23.11
C ILE A 20 18.95 16.18 -22.46
N ALA A 21 19.36 15.21 -23.27
CA ALA A 21 20.01 13.98 -22.83
C ALA A 21 21.51 14.23 -22.67
N ILE A 22 22.08 13.81 -21.53
CA ILE A 22 23.52 13.70 -21.32
C ILE A 22 23.81 12.21 -21.12
N PRO A 23 24.77 11.59 -21.84
CA PRO A 23 25.13 10.20 -21.65
C PRO A 23 26.02 10.06 -20.41
N VAL A 24 25.79 9.02 -19.60
CA VAL A 24 26.72 8.63 -18.54
C VAL A 24 27.21 7.22 -18.85
N ALA A 25 28.53 7.10 -18.92
CA ALA A 25 29.27 5.87 -19.10
C ALA A 25 29.14 4.95 -17.88
N ASP A 26 29.00 3.65 -18.14
CA ASP A 26 29.15 2.58 -17.15
C ASP A 26 30.63 2.35 -16.82
N PRO A 27 31.02 2.14 -15.55
CA PRO A 27 32.22 1.41 -15.24
C PRO A 27 31.92 -0.10 -15.16
N ALA A 28 32.74 -0.84 -15.89
CA ALA A 28 32.76 -2.30 -15.95
C ALA A 28 32.93 -2.94 -14.56
N ILE A 29 32.20 -4.05 -14.35
CA ILE A 29 32.50 -5.03 -13.33
C ILE A 29 33.19 -6.19 -14.05
N ASP A 30 34.48 -6.36 -13.76
CA ASP A 30 35.27 -7.55 -14.10
C ASP A 30 34.69 -8.77 -13.37
N ASN A 31 34.37 -9.81 -14.14
CA ASN A 31 34.28 -11.18 -13.66
C ASN A 31 35.23 -12.00 -14.52
N HIS A 32 36.39 -12.32 -13.96
CA HIS A 32 37.31 -13.30 -14.51
C HIS A 32 36.79 -14.71 -14.27
N ASP A 33 36.83 -15.50 -15.35
CA ASP A 33 37.00 -16.96 -15.47
C ASP A 33 36.21 -17.92 -14.57
N LEU A 34 35.38 -18.74 -15.21
CA LEU A 34 35.71 -20.17 -15.45
C LEU A 34 34.70 -20.83 -16.40
N GLU A 35 35.29 -21.52 -17.39
CA GLU A 35 34.86 -22.79 -18.00
C GLU A 35 33.84 -22.88 -19.17
N THR A 36 34.44 -23.25 -20.31
CA THR A 36 34.08 -24.33 -21.26
C THR A 36 32.81 -24.21 -22.12
N ARG A 37 33.07 -23.82 -23.37
CA ARG A 37 32.12 -23.74 -24.50
C ARG A 37 31.92 -25.11 -25.15
N ALA A 38 30.88 -25.85 -24.75
CA ALA A 38 30.35 -26.97 -25.53
C ALA A 38 29.42 -26.49 -26.65
N LYS A 39 29.64 -26.99 -27.87
CA LYS A 39 28.91 -26.66 -29.11
C LYS A 39 27.43 -27.07 -29.00
N LYS A 40 26.52 -26.13 -29.31
CA LYS A 40 25.07 -26.34 -29.37
C LYS A 40 24.66 -26.80 -30.78
N PRO A 41 23.93 -27.93 -30.95
CA PRO A 41 23.45 -28.36 -32.26
C PRO A 41 22.23 -27.56 -32.74
N ALA A 42 22.11 -27.48 -34.06
CA ALA A 42 21.13 -26.69 -34.80
C ALA A 42 19.68 -27.15 -34.57
N LYS A 43 18.77 -26.18 -34.52
CA LYS A 43 17.32 -26.36 -34.33
C LYS A 43 16.66 -26.71 -35.68
N PRO A 44 15.82 -27.75 -35.79
CA PRO A 44 15.12 -28.07 -37.03
C PRO A 44 13.96 -27.10 -37.30
N LYS A 45 13.80 -26.75 -38.60
CA LYS A 45 12.73 -25.88 -39.11
C LYS A 45 11.33 -26.50 -38.89
N PRO A 46 10.31 -25.70 -38.51
CA PRO A 46 8.95 -26.20 -38.33
C PRO A 46 8.24 -26.44 -39.67
N LYS A 47 7.55 -27.58 -39.80
CA LYS A 47 6.67 -27.91 -40.94
C LYS A 47 5.39 -27.04 -40.93
N PRO A 48 4.79 -26.72 -42.10
CA PRO A 48 3.56 -25.94 -42.20
C PRO A 48 2.33 -26.71 -41.67
N LYS A 49 1.43 -26.01 -40.96
CA LYS A 49 0.12 -26.56 -40.56
C LYS A 49 -0.89 -26.50 -41.72
N PRO A 50 -1.86 -27.44 -41.80
CA PRO A 50 -2.92 -27.42 -42.81
C PRO A 50 -3.93 -26.28 -42.58
N PRO A 51 -4.64 -25.84 -43.64
CA PRO A 51 -5.59 -24.73 -43.58
C PRO A 51 -6.85 -25.10 -42.78
N VAL A 52 -7.20 -24.22 -41.83
CA VAL A 52 -8.43 -24.31 -41.02
C VAL A 52 -9.59 -23.74 -41.83
N LYS A 53 -10.66 -24.53 -42.01
CA LYS A 53 -11.92 -24.09 -42.64
C LYS A 53 -12.62 -23.02 -41.79
N PRO A 54 -13.28 -22.02 -42.39
CA PRO A 54 -13.97 -20.97 -41.66
C PRO A 54 -15.21 -21.49 -40.92
N PRO A 55 -15.53 -20.93 -39.73
CA PRO A 55 -16.68 -21.34 -38.94
C PRO A 55 -18.01 -20.88 -39.58
N VAL A 56 -18.95 -21.81 -39.68
CA VAL A 56 -20.34 -21.56 -40.09
C VAL A 56 -21.06 -20.82 -38.97
N LYS A 57 -21.67 -19.67 -39.29
CA LYS A 57 -22.49 -18.90 -38.33
C LYS A 57 -23.84 -19.60 -38.11
N PRO A 58 -24.33 -19.73 -36.86
CA PRO A 58 -25.68 -20.19 -36.59
C PRO A 58 -26.73 -19.09 -36.92
N PRO A 59 -27.98 -19.48 -37.26
CA PRO A 59 -29.04 -18.55 -37.67
C PRO A 59 -29.56 -17.72 -36.50
N VAL A 60 -29.74 -16.42 -36.75
CA VAL A 60 -30.32 -15.43 -35.82
C VAL A 60 -31.84 -15.54 -35.85
N LYS A 61 -32.47 -15.78 -34.68
CA LYS A 61 -33.93 -15.67 -34.51
C LYS A 61 -34.35 -14.20 -34.37
N PRO A 62 -35.54 -13.81 -34.88
CA PRO A 62 -36.03 -12.43 -34.81
C PRO A 62 -36.48 -12.02 -33.39
N PRO A 63 -36.37 -10.73 -33.01
CA PRO A 63 -36.82 -10.23 -31.72
C PRO A 63 -38.34 -10.04 -31.68
N VAL A 64 -38.98 -10.65 -30.68
CA VAL A 64 -40.38 -10.41 -30.31
C VAL A 64 -40.47 -9.13 -29.49
N LYS A 65 -41.29 -8.16 -29.92
CA LYS A 65 -41.62 -6.94 -29.18
C LYS A 65 -42.59 -7.25 -28.02
N PRO A 66 -42.39 -6.69 -26.81
CA PRO A 66 -43.45 -6.61 -25.82
C PRO A 66 -44.33 -5.35 -26.03
N PRO A 67 -45.64 -5.41 -25.70
CA PRO A 67 -46.56 -4.30 -25.86
C PRO A 67 -46.39 -3.22 -24.77
N VAL A 68 -46.57 -1.97 -25.19
CA VAL A 68 -46.58 -0.75 -24.37
C VAL A 68 -47.87 -0.68 -23.54
N LYS A 69 -47.75 -0.44 -22.22
CA LYS A 69 -48.85 0.03 -21.38
C LYS A 69 -48.75 1.55 -21.18
N PRO A 70 -49.87 2.30 -21.17
CA PRO A 70 -49.87 3.75 -21.04
C PRO A 70 -49.60 4.22 -19.60
N PRO A 71 -48.95 5.38 -19.40
CA PRO A 71 -48.81 5.98 -18.07
C PRO A 71 -50.08 6.73 -17.66
N VAL A 72 -50.59 6.40 -16.46
CA VAL A 72 -51.65 7.14 -15.76
C VAL A 72 -51.05 8.41 -15.15
N LYS A 73 -51.64 9.58 -15.44
CA LYS A 73 -51.27 10.89 -14.88
C LYS A 73 -51.79 11.02 -13.43
N PRO A 74 -51.00 11.57 -12.49
CA PRO A 74 -51.54 12.13 -11.24
C PRO A 74 -52.06 13.57 -11.43
N PRO A 75 -53.02 14.02 -10.59
CA PRO A 75 -53.67 15.33 -10.73
C PRO A 75 -52.75 16.50 -10.35
N VAL A 76 -52.81 17.54 -11.18
CA VAL A 76 -52.11 18.83 -11.01
C VAL A 76 -52.87 19.67 -9.98
N LYS A 77 -52.18 20.16 -8.95
CA LYS A 77 -52.68 21.22 -8.05
C LYS A 77 -52.51 22.60 -8.70
N PRO A 78 -53.42 23.56 -8.46
CA PRO A 78 -53.41 24.86 -9.13
C PRO A 78 -52.22 25.75 -8.73
N PRO A 79 -51.78 26.66 -9.63
CA PRO A 79 -50.60 27.49 -9.43
C PRO A 79 -50.85 28.62 -8.43
N VAL A 80 -49.93 28.77 -7.48
CA VAL A 80 -49.88 29.92 -6.57
C VAL A 80 -49.23 31.10 -7.30
N LYS A 81 -49.94 32.23 -7.29
CA LYS A 81 -49.56 33.52 -7.88
C LYS A 81 -48.27 34.06 -7.22
N PRO A 82 -47.22 34.44 -7.96
CA PRO A 82 -46.02 35.00 -7.36
C PRO A 82 -46.24 36.48 -6.99
N THR A 83 -46.01 36.80 -5.72
CA THR A 83 -45.83 38.18 -5.24
C THR A 83 -44.41 38.68 -5.58
N PRO A 84 -44.23 39.96 -5.95
CA PRO A 84 -42.90 40.51 -6.25
C PRO A 84 -42.06 40.63 -4.98
N ALA A 85 -40.98 39.85 -4.89
CA ALA A 85 -39.98 39.99 -3.84
C ALA A 85 -38.99 41.11 -4.19
N LYS A 86 -38.87 42.06 -3.27
CA LYS A 86 -37.92 43.18 -3.23
C LYS A 86 -36.46 42.68 -3.39
N PRO A 87 -35.58 43.39 -4.12
CA PRO A 87 -34.20 42.94 -4.32
C PRO A 87 -33.43 42.97 -3.00
N THR A 88 -33.07 41.79 -2.50
CA THR A 88 -32.17 41.62 -1.37
C THR A 88 -30.73 41.89 -1.85
N PRO A 89 -29.94 42.73 -1.16
CA PRO A 89 -28.57 43.01 -1.55
C PRO A 89 -27.71 41.74 -1.46
N THR A 90 -26.96 41.48 -2.52
CA THR A 90 -25.96 40.42 -2.61
C THR A 90 -25.01 40.49 -1.40
N PRO A 91 -24.82 39.42 -0.62
CA PRO A 91 -23.87 39.45 0.49
C PRO A 91 -22.45 39.62 -0.08
N LYS A 92 -21.81 40.72 0.30
CA LYS A 92 -20.36 40.92 0.16
C LYS A 92 -19.65 39.70 0.77
N PRO A 93 -18.58 39.14 0.15
CA PRO A 93 -17.92 37.96 0.67
C PRO A 93 -17.43 38.22 2.09
N THR A 94 -18.06 37.55 3.06
CA THR A 94 -17.67 37.62 4.46
C THR A 94 -16.22 37.17 4.58
N PRO A 95 -15.34 37.95 5.27
CA PRO A 95 -14.00 37.48 5.58
C PRO A 95 -14.10 36.12 6.25
N ALA A 96 -13.36 35.14 5.74
CA ALA A 96 -13.30 33.81 6.32
C ALA A 96 -13.02 33.94 7.83
N LYS A 97 -13.91 33.36 8.66
CA LYS A 97 -13.75 33.26 10.10
C LYS A 97 -12.32 32.73 10.39
N PRO A 98 -11.55 33.36 11.30
CA PRO A 98 -10.18 32.94 11.57
C PRO A 98 -10.15 31.44 11.91
N ALA A 99 -9.46 30.68 11.07
CA ALA A 99 -9.18 29.28 11.30
C ALA A 99 -8.45 29.14 12.65
N SER A 100 -8.89 28.18 13.46
CA SER A 100 -8.33 27.94 14.80
C SER A 100 -6.82 27.72 14.71
N GLY A 101 -6.02 28.64 15.26
CA GLY A 101 -4.55 28.67 15.24
C GLY A 101 -3.90 27.57 16.06
N LYS A 102 -4.17 26.30 15.74
CA LYS A 102 -3.57 25.15 16.40
C LYS A 102 -2.06 25.12 16.13
N THR A 103 -1.28 24.93 17.18
CA THR A 103 0.16 24.70 17.06
C THR A 103 0.43 23.33 16.45
N CYS A 104 1.64 23.14 15.90
CA CYS A 104 2.05 21.83 15.38
C CYS A 104 2.03 20.72 16.44
N LYS A 105 2.31 21.06 17.71
CA LYS A 105 2.13 20.16 18.85
C LYS A 105 0.67 19.76 19.05
N GLN A 106 -0.26 20.71 18.97
CA GLN A 106 -1.70 20.43 19.06
C GLN A 106 -2.20 19.61 17.86
N ILE A 107 -1.67 19.87 16.66
CA ILE A 107 -1.97 19.08 15.46
C ILE A 107 -1.45 17.65 15.63
N ALA A 108 -0.23 17.45 16.15
CA ALA A 108 0.31 16.12 16.42
C ALA A 108 -0.57 15.33 17.41
N LEU A 109 -1.02 15.98 18.50
CA LEU A 109 -1.96 15.38 19.46
C LEU A 109 -3.32 15.06 18.84
N LEU A 110 -3.85 15.93 17.97
CA LEU A 110 -5.09 15.64 17.26
C LEU A 110 -4.93 14.47 16.30
N ARG A 111 -3.82 14.41 15.57
CA ARG A 111 -3.53 13.31 14.67
C ARG A 111 -3.39 11.98 15.40
N ALA A 112 -2.78 11.98 16.58
CA ALA A 112 -2.75 10.80 17.45
C ALA A 112 -4.15 10.36 17.92
N LYS A 113 -5.14 11.26 17.95
CA LYS A 113 -6.56 10.99 18.26
C LYS A 113 -7.42 10.71 17.02
N GLU A 114 -7.08 11.26 15.85
CA GLU A 114 -7.67 10.98 14.52
C GLU A 114 -7.20 9.66 13.94
N GLU A 115 -6.14 9.13 14.50
CA GLU A 115 -5.93 7.70 14.61
C GLU A 115 -6.64 7.20 15.89
N PRO A 116 -7.99 7.27 16.04
CA PRO A 116 -8.60 6.32 16.92
C PRO A 116 -8.31 5.02 16.21
N ASP A 117 -7.54 4.14 16.84
CA ASP A 117 -7.99 2.76 16.80
C ASP A 117 -8.19 2.21 15.38
N GLU A 118 -7.39 2.65 14.40
CA GLU A 118 -7.43 2.03 13.05
C GLU A 118 -6.86 0.63 13.08
N LEU A 119 -6.55 0.18 14.30
CA LEU A 119 -6.28 -1.18 14.62
C LEU A 119 -7.27 -1.87 15.58
N ASP A 120 -8.22 -1.19 16.26
CA ASP A 120 -9.17 -1.79 17.21
C ASP A 120 -10.58 -1.13 17.20
N ASP A 121 -11.64 -1.93 17.01
CA ASP A 121 -13.07 -1.69 17.29
C ASP A 121 -14.08 -1.07 16.30
N GLU A 122 -15.02 -1.96 15.95
CA GLU A 122 -16.48 -1.82 15.82
C GLU A 122 -17.08 -0.55 15.20
N SER A 123 -17.66 -0.73 14.01
CA SER A 123 -19.03 -0.27 13.75
C SER A 123 -19.84 -1.42 13.16
N SER A 124 -20.98 -1.66 13.77
CA SER A 124 -21.98 -2.68 13.52
C SER A 124 -22.47 -2.78 12.06
N ASN A 125 -22.69 -4.04 11.65
CA ASN A 125 -23.59 -4.50 10.59
C ASN A 125 -23.21 -4.39 9.10
N ILE A 126 -21.94 -4.20 8.75
CA ILE A 126 -21.44 -4.61 7.42
C ILE A 126 -20.07 -5.30 7.57
N SER A 127 -20.04 -6.62 7.34
CA SER A 127 -18.87 -7.44 6.99
C SER A 127 -17.49 -6.95 7.48
N ARG A 128 -17.07 -7.43 8.66
CA ARG A 128 -15.73 -7.28 9.28
C ARG A 128 -14.60 -7.22 8.25
N SER A 129 -13.90 -6.07 8.18
CA SER A 129 -12.78 -5.83 7.28
C SER A 129 -11.45 -6.43 7.80
N PRO A 130 -10.54 -6.92 6.93
CA PRO A 130 -9.47 -7.87 7.24
C PRO A 130 -8.07 -7.22 7.35
N HIS A 131 -7.89 -6.21 8.21
CA HIS A 131 -6.61 -5.48 8.36
C HIS A 131 -5.85 -5.77 9.68
N SER A 132 -5.98 -6.97 10.24
CA SER A 132 -5.18 -7.39 11.40
C SER A 132 -4.70 -8.84 11.26
N LEU A 133 -3.68 -9.07 10.44
CA LEU A 133 -3.08 -10.40 10.31
C LEU A 133 -1.66 -10.52 10.90
N SER A 134 -1.21 -9.49 11.62
CA SER A 134 -0.72 -9.68 12.98
C SER A 134 -0.89 -8.40 13.77
N LYS A 135 -1.81 -8.39 14.72
CA LYS A 135 -1.77 -7.42 15.82
C LYS A 135 -1.64 -8.19 17.08
N ARG A 136 -0.60 -7.85 17.83
CA ARG A 136 -0.49 -7.98 19.28
C ARG A 136 -1.18 -9.24 19.82
N ALA A 137 -0.43 -10.31 20.04
CA ALA A 137 -0.87 -11.30 21.03
C ALA A 137 -1.09 -10.53 22.35
N ARG A 138 -2.34 -10.37 22.78
CA ARG A 138 -2.62 -9.93 24.15
C ARG A 138 -1.97 -10.96 25.08
N LYS A 139 -1.35 -10.46 26.16
CA LYS A 139 -0.68 -11.29 27.15
C LYS A 139 -1.68 -12.33 27.69
N GLY A 140 -1.54 -13.59 27.29
CA GLY A 140 -2.36 -14.70 27.81
C GLY A 140 -3.31 -15.41 26.83
N GLU A 141 -3.39 -15.05 25.55
CA GLU A 141 -4.27 -15.78 24.62
C GLU A 141 -3.62 -17.09 24.12
N THR A 142 -4.18 -18.22 24.54
CA THR A 142 -4.04 -19.52 23.89
C THR A 142 -4.55 -19.42 22.45
N LYS A 143 -3.82 -20.02 21.48
CA LYS A 143 -4.13 -19.97 20.03
C LYS A 143 -5.64 -20.23 19.80
N PRO A 144 -6.45 -19.22 19.44
CA PRO A 144 -7.82 -19.49 19.07
C PRO A 144 -7.81 -20.24 17.73
N LYS A 145 -8.63 -21.28 17.59
CA LYS A 145 -8.92 -21.88 16.27
C LYS A 145 -9.34 -20.73 15.34
N GLY A 146 -8.46 -20.32 14.43
CA GLY A 146 -8.58 -19.03 13.75
C GLY A 146 -9.87 -18.93 12.95
N LYS A 147 -10.61 -17.83 13.11
CA LYS A 147 -11.73 -17.51 12.20
C LYS A 147 -11.16 -17.37 10.78
N ALA A 148 -11.88 -17.89 9.80
CA ALA A 148 -11.53 -17.74 8.40
C ALA A 148 -11.43 -16.24 8.03
N VAL A 149 -10.36 -15.86 7.31
CA VAL A 149 -10.09 -14.45 6.96
C VAL A 149 -10.01 -14.25 5.45
N GLY A 150 -10.44 -13.07 5.01
CA GLY A 150 -10.33 -12.61 3.61
C GLY A 150 -11.30 -13.29 2.65
N LYS A 151 -11.12 -12.96 1.36
CA LYS A 151 -11.89 -13.50 0.21
C LYS A 151 -11.77 -15.02 0.16
N CYS A 152 -10.58 -15.56 0.39
CA CYS A 152 -10.31 -16.99 0.34
C CYS A 152 -10.69 -17.74 1.61
N LYS A 153 -11.14 -17.07 2.68
CA LYS A 153 -11.59 -17.71 3.93
C LYS A 153 -10.56 -18.69 4.52
N VAL A 154 -9.27 -18.37 4.42
CA VAL A 154 -8.17 -19.21 4.93
C VAL A 154 -8.06 -19.08 6.44
N ARG A 155 -7.72 -20.17 7.12
CA ARG A 155 -7.43 -20.17 8.57
C ARG A 155 -5.93 -20.28 8.80
N ASN A 156 -5.48 -19.80 9.96
CA ASN A 156 -4.11 -19.95 10.47
C ASN A 156 -2.98 -19.36 9.59
N PHE A 157 -3.28 -18.45 8.67
CA PHE A 157 -2.27 -17.70 7.93
C PHE A 157 -1.85 -16.43 8.70
N VAL A 158 -0.94 -16.61 9.66
CA VAL A 158 -0.52 -15.58 10.61
C VAL A 158 1.01 -15.42 10.60
N SER A 159 1.50 -14.19 10.79
CA SER A 159 2.94 -13.96 10.90
C SER A 159 3.50 -14.47 12.24
N GLY A 160 4.83 -14.58 12.32
CA GLY A 160 5.53 -14.71 13.60
C GLY A 160 5.22 -13.53 14.55
N ILE A 161 5.34 -13.79 15.85
CA ILE A 161 5.14 -12.78 16.91
C ILE A 161 6.33 -11.82 16.94
N TYR A 162 6.07 -10.54 17.20
CA TYR A 162 7.09 -9.49 17.36
C TYR A 162 6.78 -8.61 18.57
N GLU A 163 7.79 -7.91 19.05
CA GLU A 163 7.68 -7.10 20.27
C GLU A 163 7.13 -5.70 20.00
N SER A 164 6.47 -5.12 21.00
CA SER A 164 6.07 -3.70 20.97
C SER A 164 7.30 -2.79 21.00
N PHE A 165 7.14 -1.52 20.60
CA PHE A 165 8.23 -0.55 20.53
C PHE A 165 9.12 -0.56 21.78
N GLY A 166 8.51 -0.47 22.97
CA GLY A 166 9.26 -0.35 24.23
C GLY A 166 10.11 -1.59 24.49
N LYS A 167 9.55 -2.78 24.26
CA LYS A 167 10.28 -4.04 24.43
C LYS A 167 11.32 -4.23 23.34
N GLU A 168 10.99 -3.92 22.09
CA GLU A 168 11.92 -4.04 20.98
C GLU A 168 13.11 -3.10 21.18
N LYS A 169 12.92 -1.86 21.62
CA LYS A 169 14.05 -0.96 21.89
C LYS A 169 14.95 -1.46 23.02
N THR A 170 14.38 -2.04 24.08
CA THR A 170 15.17 -2.61 25.19
C THR A 170 15.95 -3.85 24.74
N GLN A 171 15.32 -4.71 23.96
CA GLN A 171 15.87 -6.03 23.62
C GLN A 171 16.67 -6.03 22.30
N ASN A 172 16.51 -4.99 21.48
CA ASN A 172 17.25 -4.72 20.26
C ASN A 172 17.68 -3.24 20.26
N PRO A 173 18.67 -2.89 21.11
CA PRO A 173 19.10 -1.50 21.28
C PRO A 173 19.65 -0.88 19.99
N ASN A 174 20.09 -1.71 19.05
CA ASN A 174 20.66 -1.33 17.75
C ASN A 174 19.60 -1.21 16.64
N ALA A 175 18.31 -1.40 16.94
CA ALA A 175 17.23 -1.17 15.99
C ALA A 175 17.27 0.30 15.53
N PRO A 176 17.47 0.57 14.22
CA PRO A 176 17.58 1.93 13.72
C PRO A 176 16.24 2.64 13.84
N ILE A 177 16.31 3.90 14.24
CA ILE A 177 15.16 4.75 14.52
C ILE A 177 15.00 5.78 13.42
N TYR A 178 13.78 5.91 12.91
CA TYR A 178 13.42 6.77 11.80
C TYR A 178 12.26 7.68 12.18
N GLY A 179 12.40 8.98 11.92
CA GLY A 179 11.36 9.96 12.19
C GLY A 179 11.81 11.39 11.97
N TRP A 180 10.97 12.34 12.35
CA TRP A 180 11.33 13.75 12.32
C TRP A 180 12.19 14.14 13.52
N LYS A 181 13.24 14.94 13.30
CA LYS A 181 14.09 15.44 14.38
C LYS A 181 13.31 16.34 15.35
N LYS A 182 12.40 17.16 14.83
CA LYS A 182 11.47 18.00 15.59
C LYS A 182 10.02 17.72 15.20
N PRO A 183 9.37 16.70 15.79
CA PRO A 183 8.03 16.28 15.38
C PRO A 183 6.97 17.35 15.63
N ASP A 184 7.16 18.18 16.65
CA ASP A 184 6.28 19.28 17.08
C ASP A 184 6.47 20.58 16.28
N VAL A 185 7.39 20.61 15.31
CA VAL A 185 7.65 21.74 14.41
C VAL A 185 7.39 21.31 12.96
N CYS A 186 6.25 21.69 12.39
CA CYS A 186 5.87 21.21 11.06
C CYS A 186 6.75 21.78 9.92
N THR A 187 7.40 22.94 10.11
CA THR A 187 8.36 23.51 9.13
C THR A 187 9.67 22.75 9.09
N ASP A 188 9.99 22.01 10.15
CA ASP A 188 11.24 21.28 10.24
C ASP A 188 11.14 20.00 9.42
N MET A 189 11.84 19.99 8.28
CA MET A 189 11.92 18.84 7.38
C MET A 189 13.20 18.03 7.61
N GLU A 190 13.92 18.25 8.72
CA GLU A 190 15.08 17.45 9.11
C GLU A 190 14.62 16.04 9.52
N TRP A 191 15.08 15.08 8.73
CA TRP A 191 14.81 13.67 8.94
C TRP A 191 15.93 13.05 9.78
N TYR A 192 15.53 12.36 10.84
CA TYR A 192 16.43 11.64 11.71
C TYR A 192 16.52 10.16 11.30
N LYS A 193 17.75 9.66 11.30
CA LYS A 193 18.10 8.25 11.21
C LYS A 193 19.27 7.97 12.15
N GLY A 194 19.14 6.97 13.02
CA GLY A 194 20.21 6.52 13.90
C GLY A 194 19.67 5.76 15.11
N ASP A 195 20.52 5.52 16.10
CA ASP A 195 20.19 4.63 17.22
C ASP A 195 19.58 5.38 18.42
N THR A 196 19.61 6.72 18.40
CA THR A 196 19.15 7.62 19.46
C THR A 196 18.45 8.86 18.87
N SER A 197 17.12 8.82 18.72
CA SER A 197 16.40 10.01 18.23
C SER A 197 16.27 11.07 19.34
N PRO A 198 16.63 12.35 19.09
CA PRO A 198 16.39 13.45 20.01
C PRO A 198 14.91 13.60 20.41
N ALA A 199 14.00 13.20 19.52
CA ALA A 199 12.56 13.25 19.74
C ALA A 199 12.04 12.14 20.67
N LEU A 200 12.76 11.02 20.83
CA LEU A 200 12.35 9.92 21.71
C LEU A 200 12.32 10.33 23.17
N LYS A 201 13.24 11.20 23.60
CA LYS A 201 13.36 11.62 25.00
C LYS A 201 12.05 12.21 25.54
N ASN A 202 11.25 12.80 24.65
CA ASN A 202 10.01 13.46 25.02
C ASN A 202 8.74 12.71 24.56
N ASN A 203 8.82 11.84 23.54
CA ASN A 203 7.65 11.25 22.88
C ASN A 203 7.86 9.77 22.47
N ILE A 204 8.26 8.91 23.42
CA ILE A 204 8.50 7.48 23.13
C ILE A 204 7.27 6.73 22.59
N GLN A 205 6.05 7.18 22.96
CA GLN A 205 4.79 6.60 22.51
C GLN A 205 4.45 6.91 21.03
N ASP A 206 5.20 7.82 20.41
CA ASP A 206 5.00 8.20 19.01
C ASP A 206 5.75 7.29 18.04
N TYR A 207 6.42 6.24 18.52
CA TYR A 207 7.16 5.29 17.69
C TYR A 207 6.60 3.87 17.82
N GLN A 208 6.75 3.11 16.74
CA GLN A 208 6.28 1.73 16.63
C GLN A 208 7.41 0.83 16.14
N THR A 209 7.42 -0.43 16.61
CA THR A 209 8.20 -1.49 15.96
C THR A 209 7.66 -1.69 14.58
N GLU A 210 8.55 -1.71 13.60
CA GLU A 210 8.17 -1.60 12.21
C GLU A 210 8.68 -2.76 11.37
N HIS A 211 7.73 -3.41 10.69
CA HIS A 211 7.98 -4.38 9.64
C HIS A 211 8.16 -3.67 8.30
N VAL A 212 9.38 -3.72 7.77
CA VAL A 212 9.73 -3.06 6.51
C VAL A 212 8.80 -3.48 5.37
N LEU A 213 8.64 -4.78 5.14
CA LEU A 213 7.55 -5.37 4.35
C LEU A 213 6.44 -5.75 5.30
N GLU A 214 5.21 -5.37 5.01
CA GLU A 214 4.06 -5.67 5.86
C GLU A 214 3.41 -7.03 5.57
N TRP A 215 2.87 -7.70 6.59
CA TRP A 215 2.28 -9.04 6.44
C TRP A 215 1.01 -9.01 5.61
N GLN A 216 0.23 -7.91 5.66
CA GLN A 216 -0.93 -7.74 4.78
C GLN A 216 -0.56 -7.78 3.29
N ASN A 217 0.67 -7.45 2.93
CA ASN A 217 1.11 -7.55 1.53
C ASN A 217 1.36 -9.00 1.14
N VAL A 218 1.89 -9.82 2.06
CA VAL A 218 2.04 -11.27 1.88
C VAL A 218 0.68 -11.93 1.79
N PHE A 219 -0.25 -11.60 2.69
CA PHE A 219 -1.63 -12.09 2.62
C PHE A 219 -2.35 -11.62 1.34
N GLY A 220 -2.18 -10.36 0.96
CA GLY A 220 -2.76 -9.79 -0.25
C GLY A 220 -2.29 -10.47 -1.53
N PHE A 221 -1.06 -11.02 -1.56
CA PHE A 221 -0.60 -11.82 -2.68
C PHE A 221 -1.50 -13.05 -2.90
N PHE A 222 -1.74 -13.85 -1.87
CA PHE A 222 -2.58 -15.04 -2.01
C PHE A 222 -4.07 -14.71 -2.10
N ASN A 223 -4.56 -13.79 -1.26
CA ASN A 223 -6.00 -13.54 -1.11
C ASN A 223 -6.58 -12.67 -2.23
N ASP A 224 -5.84 -11.64 -2.67
CA ASP A 224 -6.31 -10.69 -3.67
C ASP A 224 -5.67 -10.98 -5.02
N TYR A 225 -4.34 -10.90 -5.11
CA TYR A 225 -3.64 -10.96 -6.39
C TYR A 225 -3.84 -12.30 -7.11
N LEU A 226 -3.56 -13.42 -6.45
CA LEU A 226 -3.72 -14.74 -7.07
C LEU A 226 -5.19 -15.11 -7.29
N SER A 227 -6.10 -14.67 -6.41
CA SER A 227 -7.53 -14.89 -6.61
C SER A 227 -8.08 -14.13 -7.83
N ASP A 228 -7.49 -13.01 -8.21
CA ASP A 228 -7.88 -12.25 -9.40
C ASP A 228 -7.04 -12.67 -10.63
N HIS A 229 -5.87 -13.29 -10.42
CA HIS A 229 -5.00 -13.78 -11.49
C HIS A 229 -5.54 -15.05 -12.16
N PHE A 230 -6.06 -15.99 -11.37
CA PHE A 230 -6.59 -17.26 -11.86
C PHE A 230 -8.11 -17.21 -12.06
N GLN A 231 -8.60 -17.95 -13.05
CA GLN A 231 -10.02 -18.10 -13.32
C GLN A 231 -10.68 -19.07 -12.31
N GLN A 232 -12.02 -19.09 -12.33
CA GLN A 232 -12.79 -19.92 -11.40
C GLN A 232 -12.65 -21.43 -11.62
N THR A 233 -12.04 -21.87 -12.73
CA THR A 233 -11.96 -23.27 -13.14
C THR A 233 -10.55 -23.71 -13.54
N ASP A 234 -9.53 -22.92 -13.22
CA ASP A 234 -8.15 -23.20 -13.62
C ASP A 234 -7.57 -24.43 -12.89
N PHE A 235 -8.16 -24.81 -11.77
CA PHE A 235 -7.68 -25.91 -10.95
C PHE A 235 -8.61 -27.11 -11.03
N THR A 236 -8.02 -28.29 -10.97
CA THR A 236 -8.76 -29.53 -10.74
C THR A 236 -8.67 -29.86 -9.27
N SER A 237 -9.77 -30.29 -8.65
CA SER A 237 -9.78 -30.66 -7.24
C SER A 237 -8.70 -31.69 -6.95
N PRO A 238 -7.88 -31.53 -5.89
CA PRO A 238 -6.85 -32.52 -5.53
C PRO A 238 -7.42 -33.73 -4.78
N ASP A 239 -8.72 -33.76 -4.47
CA ASP A 239 -9.39 -34.93 -3.91
C ASP A 239 -9.94 -35.83 -5.03
N PRO A 240 -9.43 -37.07 -5.21
CA PRO A 240 -9.93 -38.01 -6.20
C PRO A 240 -11.43 -38.27 -6.11
N ASN A 241 -12.02 -38.12 -4.93
CA ASN A 241 -13.44 -38.39 -4.70
C ASN A 241 -14.32 -37.16 -4.92
N ASP A 242 -13.72 -35.98 -5.12
CA ASP A 242 -14.45 -34.75 -5.41
C ASP A 242 -14.76 -34.67 -6.90
N GLN A 243 -15.77 -35.44 -7.30
CA GLN A 243 -16.17 -35.64 -8.69
C GLN A 243 -17.67 -35.40 -8.90
N ARG A 244 -18.02 -34.97 -10.12
CA ARG A 244 -19.38 -34.93 -10.63
C ARG A 244 -19.41 -35.59 -12.01
N ASN A 245 -20.31 -36.54 -12.22
CA ASN A 245 -20.46 -37.30 -13.47
C ASN A 245 -19.13 -37.95 -13.94
N GLY A 246 -18.34 -38.49 -13.01
CA GLY A 246 -17.04 -39.12 -13.29
C GLY A 246 -15.92 -38.15 -13.67
N GLN A 247 -16.16 -36.84 -13.62
CA GLN A 247 -15.14 -35.81 -13.84
C GLN A 247 -14.80 -35.12 -12.53
N ARG A 248 -13.51 -34.85 -12.32
CA ARG A 248 -13.03 -34.10 -11.16
C ARG A 248 -13.56 -32.67 -11.19
N ASN A 249 -14.05 -32.23 -10.04
CA ASN A 249 -14.59 -30.87 -9.89
C ASN A 249 -13.50 -29.83 -10.19
N LYS A 250 -13.91 -28.74 -10.84
CA LYS A 250 -13.04 -27.60 -11.12
C LYS A 250 -13.13 -26.61 -9.98
N LEU A 251 -11.98 -26.10 -9.56
CA LEU A 251 -11.82 -25.20 -8.43
C LEU A 251 -11.31 -23.84 -8.88
N ASN A 252 -11.71 -22.82 -8.13
CA ASN A 252 -11.04 -21.53 -8.16
C ASN A 252 -9.76 -21.59 -7.31
N TRP A 253 -8.94 -20.54 -7.42
CA TRP A 253 -7.72 -20.39 -6.64
C TRP A 253 -7.89 -20.60 -5.13
N CYS A 254 -8.88 -19.96 -4.50
CA CYS A 254 -9.06 -20.00 -3.06
C CYS A 254 -9.38 -21.42 -2.56
N ASP A 255 -10.17 -22.18 -3.32
CA ASP A 255 -10.51 -23.56 -2.97
C ASP A 255 -9.32 -24.48 -3.17
N ALA A 256 -8.60 -24.35 -4.28
CA ALA A 256 -7.37 -25.11 -4.54
C ALA A 256 -6.29 -24.85 -3.49
N TRP A 257 -6.09 -23.57 -3.13
CA TRP A 257 -5.12 -23.15 -2.11
C TRP A 257 -5.46 -23.71 -0.74
N ARG A 258 -6.73 -23.56 -0.27
CA ARG A 258 -7.15 -24.12 1.03
C ARG A 258 -7.05 -25.63 1.07
N MET A 259 -7.53 -26.33 0.05
CA MET A 259 -7.50 -27.79 0.02
C MET A 259 -6.07 -28.30 0.12
N SER A 260 -5.14 -27.67 -0.60
CA SER A 260 -3.77 -28.16 -0.70
C SER A 260 -2.82 -27.63 0.38
N TRP A 261 -3.07 -26.45 0.98
CA TRP A 261 -2.09 -25.79 1.88
C TRP A 261 -2.55 -25.65 3.33
N GLU A 262 -3.84 -25.76 3.62
CA GLU A 262 -4.38 -25.60 4.97
C GLU A 262 -4.32 -26.94 5.74
N PHE A 263 -3.11 -27.34 6.11
CA PHE A 263 -2.84 -28.58 6.85
C PHE A 263 -3.50 -28.56 8.23
N GLU A 264 -4.07 -29.68 8.65
CA GLU A 264 -4.80 -29.82 9.92
C GLU A 264 -4.27 -31.01 10.73
N GLY A 265 -4.75 -31.21 11.95
CA GLY A 265 -4.45 -32.44 12.71
C GLY A 265 -2.98 -32.69 13.05
N GLY A 266 -2.12 -31.67 12.99
CA GLY A 266 -0.68 -31.79 13.23
C GLY A 266 0.15 -32.20 12.01
N GLU A 267 -0.47 -32.29 10.82
CA GLU A 267 0.24 -32.58 9.57
C GLU A 267 1.29 -31.52 9.27
N LYS A 268 2.49 -31.96 8.90
CA LYS A 268 3.65 -31.12 8.57
C LYS A 268 4.55 -31.84 7.58
N PHE A 269 5.47 -31.11 6.98
CA PHE A 269 6.48 -31.68 6.10
C PHE A 269 7.80 -30.90 6.20
N ALA A 270 8.90 -31.58 5.91
CA ALA A 270 10.22 -30.98 5.80
C ALA A 270 10.51 -30.58 4.35
N LEU A 271 11.12 -29.41 4.16
CA LEU A 271 11.60 -28.96 2.84
C LEU A 271 12.94 -29.62 2.45
N LYS A 272 13.67 -30.15 3.44
CA LYS A 272 14.94 -30.87 3.27
C LYS A 272 14.94 -32.09 4.19
N GLN A 273 15.59 -33.17 3.78
CA GLN A 273 15.71 -34.37 4.58
C GLN A 273 16.40 -34.06 5.93
N GLY A 274 15.80 -34.51 7.04
CA GLY A 274 16.29 -34.23 8.39
C GLY A 274 16.09 -32.78 8.88
N GLY A 275 15.41 -31.93 8.10
CA GLY A 275 15.08 -30.56 8.50
C GLY A 275 13.84 -30.49 9.40
N PRO A 276 13.51 -29.28 9.91
CA PRO A 276 12.31 -29.09 10.72
C PRO A 276 11.06 -29.34 9.87
N GLU A 277 10.01 -29.86 10.50
CA GLU A 277 8.72 -30.05 9.86
C GLU A 277 7.79 -28.88 10.22
N MET A 278 7.17 -28.30 9.20
CA MET A 278 6.22 -27.21 9.35
C MET A 278 5.06 -27.37 8.35
N THR A 279 3.94 -26.71 8.61
CA THR A 279 2.88 -26.52 7.62
C THR A 279 3.34 -25.54 6.51
N PRO A 280 2.69 -25.50 5.34
CA PRO A 280 3.02 -24.52 4.31
C PRO A 280 2.98 -23.07 4.81
N PHE A 281 2.00 -22.74 5.67
CA PHE A 281 1.85 -21.39 6.22
C PHE A 281 2.91 -21.05 7.27
N GLU A 282 3.30 -22.00 8.11
CA GLU A 282 4.41 -21.84 9.05
C GLU A 282 5.73 -21.62 8.33
N TRP A 283 5.98 -22.34 7.22
CA TRP A 283 7.16 -22.12 6.38
C TRP A 283 7.24 -20.70 5.79
N ILE A 284 6.11 -20.12 5.39
CA ILE A 284 6.07 -18.72 4.93
C ILE A 284 6.33 -17.77 6.10
N ALA A 285 5.69 -18.01 7.25
CA ALA A 285 5.84 -17.16 8.43
C ALA A 285 7.28 -17.18 8.98
N ASP A 286 8.00 -18.29 8.82
CA ASP A 286 9.41 -18.44 9.24
C ASP A 286 10.38 -17.59 8.40
N GLU A 287 10.01 -17.12 7.21
CA GLU A 287 10.86 -16.20 6.41
C GLU A 287 10.69 -14.73 6.78
N TYR A 288 9.75 -14.45 7.67
CA TYR A 288 9.30 -13.10 8.00
C TYR A 288 9.84 -12.65 9.36
N PRO A 289 10.25 -11.37 9.54
CA PRO A 289 10.81 -10.89 10.79
C PRO A 289 9.91 -11.13 12.00
N SER A 290 10.50 -11.70 13.05
CA SER A 290 9.84 -12.06 14.30
C SER A 290 10.78 -11.87 15.49
N LYS A 291 10.28 -12.05 16.71
CA LYS A 291 11.09 -11.95 17.92
C LYS A 291 12.23 -12.99 18.01
N HIS A 292 12.19 -14.04 17.16
CA HIS A 292 13.16 -15.14 17.17
C HIS A 292 14.06 -15.19 15.94
N LYS A 293 13.66 -14.58 14.82
CA LYS A 293 14.36 -14.71 13.55
C LYS A 293 14.28 -13.40 12.76
N TYR A 294 15.38 -13.03 12.12
CA TYR A 294 15.53 -11.75 11.37
C TYR A 294 15.18 -10.52 12.21
N ARG A 295 15.51 -10.55 13.50
CA ARG A 295 15.14 -9.48 14.43
C ARG A 295 15.86 -8.17 14.12
N ASP A 296 17.07 -8.26 13.60
CA ASP A 296 17.89 -7.14 13.15
C ASP A 296 17.30 -6.38 11.95
N GLU A 297 16.29 -6.95 11.28
CA GLU A 297 15.53 -6.30 10.22
C GLU A 297 14.42 -5.37 10.74
N PHE A 298 14.11 -5.43 12.05
CA PHE A 298 13.19 -4.48 12.65
C PHE A 298 13.78 -3.07 12.67
N THR A 299 12.91 -2.11 12.43
CA THR A 299 13.20 -0.69 12.60
C THR A 299 12.20 -0.08 13.57
N LEU A 300 12.50 1.11 14.09
CA LEU A 300 11.54 1.87 14.88
C LEU A 300 11.12 3.09 14.06
N LEU A 301 9.85 3.16 13.66
CA LEU A 301 9.33 4.22 12.81
C LEU A 301 8.32 5.07 13.57
N GLN A 302 8.42 6.39 13.39
CA GLN A 302 7.45 7.32 13.94
C GLN A 302 6.04 7.02 13.37
N ARG A 303 5.03 7.03 14.23
CA ARG A 303 3.64 6.63 13.98
C ARG A 303 3.03 7.27 12.73
N GLY A 304 3.20 8.59 12.55
CA GLY A 304 2.65 9.30 11.39
C GLY A 304 3.15 8.74 10.05
N PRO A 305 4.48 8.78 9.78
CA PRO A 305 5.06 8.09 8.63
C PRO A 305 4.68 6.61 8.53
N ASN A 306 4.59 5.90 9.66
CA ASN A 306 4.26 4.48 9.67
C ASN A 306 2.84 4.18 9.17
N GLY A 307 1.84 4.84 9.76
CA GLY A 307 0.44 4.67 9.35
C GLY A 307 0.24 4.99 7.86
N ILE A 308 0.99 5.96 7.34
CA ILE A 308 0.98 6.31 5.93
C ILE A 308 1.65 5.26 5.05
N LYS A 309 2.77 4.68 5.48
CA LYS A 309 3.39 3.55 4.76
C LYS A 309 2.39 2.42 4.55
N GLY A 310 1.67 2.00 5.60
CA GLY A 310 0.65 0.96 5.49
C GLY A 310 -0.41 1.28 4.42
N ARG A 311 -0.86 2.54 4.35
CA ARG A 311 -1.82 3.01 3.35
C ARG A 311 -1.23 3.15 1.95
N MET A 312 0.06 3.45 1.81
CA MET A 312 0.74 3.52 0.51
C MET A 312 0.68 2.16 -0.20
N PHE A 313 0.91 1.07 0.53
CA PHE A 313 0.85 -0.30 0.00
C PHE A 313 -0.57 -0.89 0.01
N GLY A 314 -1.47 -0.37 0.84
CA GLY A 314 -2.86 -0.81 0.90
C GLY A 314 -3.75 -0.30 -0.22
N ARG A 315 -5.00 -0.80 -0.24
CA ARG A 315 -6.05 -0.41 -1.21
C ARG A 315 -6.69 0.95 -0.89
N ALA A 316 -6.77 1.32 0.39
CA ALA A 316 -7.41 2.55 0.84
C ALA A 316 -6.59 3.81 0.53
N ASP A 317 -7.21 4.95 0.27
CA ASP A 317 -6.50 6.21 0.04
C ASP A 317 -5.50 6.56 1.16
N ILE A 318 -4.42 7.28 0.79
CA ILE A 318 -3.44 7.79 1.76
C ILE A 318 -4.14 8.67 2.80
N PHE A 319 -4.98 9.59 2.34
CA PHE A 319 -5.99 10.29 3.14
C PHE A 319 -7.23 10.51 2.27
N SER A 320 -8.41 10.41 2.89
CA SER A 320 -9.67 10.72 2.21
C SER A 320 -9.74 12.20 1.83
N ASP A 321 -10.32 12.49 0.67
CA ASP A 321 -10.71 13.84 0.26
C ASP A 321 -11.87 14.38 1.10
N LYS A 322 -12.75 13.47 1.55
CA LYS A 322 -13.98 13.76 2.28
C LYS A 322 -13.81 13.60 3.78
N ASP A 323 -14.53 14.41 4.54
CA ASP A 323 -14.66 14.24 5.97
C ASP A 323 -15.34 12.90 6.29
N SER A 324 -14.96 12.32 7.41
CA SER A 324 -15.64 11.17 8.00
C SER A 324 -15.81 11.36 9.49
N LYS A 325 -16.74 10.63 10.09
CA LYS A 325 -16.94 10.61 11.55
C LYS A 325 -16.79 9.18 12.03
N SER A 326 -15.90 8.96 12.98
CA SER A 326 -15.66 7.64 13.58
C SER A 326 -15.55 7.79 15.10
N LYS A 327 -16.29 6.97 15.86
CA LYS A 327 -16.32 6.99 17.33
C LYS A 327 -16.45 8.41 17.92
N GLY A 328 -17.31 9.24 17.34
CA GLY A 328 -17.52 10.63 17.78
C GLY A 328 -16.47 11.64 17.32
N VAL A 329 -15.35 11.21 16.75
CA VAL A 329 -14.29 12.07 16.22
C VAL A 329 -14.54 12.38 14.75
N VAL A 330 -14.61 13.66 14.40
CA VAL A 330 -14.66 14.12 13.00
C VAL A 330 -13.24 14.11 12.44
N LYS A 331 -12.96 13.20 11.50
CA LYS A 331 -11.73 13.17 10.71
C LYS A 331 -11.94 14.04 9.48
N LYS A 332 -11.26 15.17 9.39
CA LYS A 332 -11.38 16.03 8.21
C LYS A 332 -10.67 15.42 7.00
N GLY A 333 -11.30 15.51 5.84
CA GLY A 333 -10.73 15.20 4.56
C GLY A 333 -9.77 16.29 4.10
N MET A 334 -8.91 15.96 3.14
CA MET A 334 -7.90 16.90 2.66
C MET A 334 -8.49 18.18 2.04
N VAL A 335 -9.68 18.11 1.43
CA VAL A 335 -10.37 19.31 0.88
C VAL A 335 -10.63 20.34 1.97
N ASN A 336 -11.22 19.91 3.08
CA ASN A 336 -11.58 20.80 4.18
C ASN A 336 -10.36 21.18 5.02
N LEU A 337 -9.36 20.30 5.15
CA LEU A 337 -8.10 20.68 5.81
C LEU A 337 -7.36 21.76 5.04
N VAL A 338 -7.22 21.65 3.71
CA VAL A 338 -6.59 22.71 2.92
C VAL A 338 -7.39 24.01 3.01
N LYS A 339 -8.71 23.94 3.23
CA LYS A 339 -9.55 25.14 3.33
C LYS A 339 -9.49 25.81 4.70
N ASP A 340 -9.63 25.02 5.75
CA ASP A 340 -9.99 25.49 7.09
C ASP A 340 -8.88 25.23 8.12
N GLU A 341 -7.95 24.30 7.86
CA GLU A 341 -6.85 23.94 8.77
C GLU A 341 -5.55 23.63 7.99
N PRO A 342 -4.98 24.60 7.25
CA PRO A 342 -3.92 24.34 6.28
C PRO A 342 -2.63 23.80 6.90
N LYS A 343 -2.32 24.16 8.17
CA LYS A 343 -1.21 23.57 8.93
C LYS A 343 -1.39 22.07 9.16
N HIS A 344 -2.62 21.62 9.36
CA HIS A 344 -2.93 20.20 9.51
C HIS A 344 -2.80 19.48 8.16
N ALA A 345 -3.24 20.09 7.05
CA ALA A 345 -2.98 19.56 5.71
C ALA A 345 -1.48 19.39 5.44
N ILE A 346 -0.67 20.38 5.82
CA ILE A 346 0.80 20.30 5.73
C ILE A 346 1.36 19.16 6.59
N ALA A 347 0.89 19.00 7.82
CA ALA A 347 1.35 17.92 8.69
C ALA A 347 1.12 16.53 8.08
N ARG A 348 -0.01 16.34 7.37
CA ARG A 348 -0.32 15.12 6.62
C ARG A 348 0.61 14.92 5.42
N LEU A 349 0.89 15.98 4.66
CA LEU A 349 1.88 15.92 3.57
C LEU A 349 3.28 15.60 4.09
N ARG A 350 3.65 16.13 5.26
CA ARG A 350 4.90 15.82 5.92
C ARG A 350 5.00 14.33 6.23
N ASP A 351 3.96 13.66 6.73
CA ASP A 351 4.01 12.21 6.96
C ASP A 351 4.28 11.42 5.68
N VAL A 352 3.66 11.81 4.56
CA VAL A 352 3.90 11.20 3.24
C VAL A 352 5.35 11.37 2.82
N VAL A 353 5.94 12.55 3.03
CA VAL A 353 7.38 12.77 2.82
C VAL A 353 8.22 11.88 3.75
N GLY A 354 7.81 11.69 5.00
CA GLY A 354 8.50 10.86 5.98
C GLY A 354 8.49 9.39 5.58
N ALA A 355 7.33 8.85 5.21
CA ALA A 355 7.20 7.50 4.67
C ALA A 355 8.07 7.31 3.43
N ARG A 356 8.12 8.30 2.53
CA ARG A 356 9.00 8.27 1.35
C ARG A 356 10.47 8.27 1.72
N LYS A 357 10.89 9.09 2.69
CA LYS A 357 12.27 9.14 3.18
C LYS A 357 12.68 7.80 3.81
N TYR A 358 11.80 7.22 4.63
CA TYR A 358 11.98 5.89 5.20
C TYR A 358 12.16 4.81 4.12
N LEU A 359 11.21 4.69 3.20
CA LEU A 359 11.26 3.70 2.11
C LEU A 359 12.41 3.93 1.13
N SER A 360 12.96 5.15 1.08
CA SER A 360 14.12 5.47 0.24
C SER A 360 15.46 5.21 0.94
N ASP A 361 15.46 4.91 2.24
CA ASP A 361 16.70 4.63 2.97
C ASP A 361 17.35 3.32 2.48
N ARG A 362 18.67 3.33 2.29
CA ARG A 362 19.40 2.16 1.79
C ARG A 362 19.20 0.91 2.64
N LYS A 363 19.23 1.03 3.98
CA LYS A 363 19.10 -0.12 4.89
C LYS A 363 17.68 -0.69 4.83
N VAL A 364 16.67 0.18 4.84
CA VAL A 364 15.26 -0.20 4.69
C VAL A 364 15.02 -0.91 3.34
N ARG A 365 15.54 -0.36 2.24
CA ARG A 365 15.40 -1.01 0.92
C ARG A 365 16.06 -2.38 0.85
N ASN A 366 17.22 -2.53 1.50
CA ASN A 366 17.92 -3.82 1.55
C ASN A 366 17.08 -4.86 2.31
N PHE A 367 16.60 -4.53 3.52
CA PHE A 367 15.72 -5.42 4.27
C PHE A 367 14.47 -5.81 3.46
N MET A 368 13.84 -4.85 2.78
CA MET A 368 12.67 -5.14 1.96
C MET A 368 12.97 -6.09 0.80
N ARG A 369 14.14 -5.92 0.17
CA ARG A 369 14.61 -6.80 -0.91
C ARG A 369 14.90 -8.19 -0.38
N GLU A 370 15.58 -8.30 0.76
CA GLU A 370 15.94 -9.57 1.38
C GLU A 370 14.69 -10.36 1.77
N VAL A 371 13.72 -9.75 2.47
CA VAL A 371 12.44 -10.39 2.80
C VAL A 371 11.70 -10.82 1.52
N LYS A 372 11.67 -9.97 0.49
CA LYS A 372 11.04 -10.30 -0.81
C LYS A 372 11.66 -11.55 -1.43
N ILE A 373 12.99 -11.63 -1.50
CA ILE A 373 13.72 -12.75 -2.11
C ILE A 373 13.55 -14.02 -1.28
N ARG A 374 13.62 -13.92 0.06
CA ARG A 374 13.40 -15.08 0.93
C ARG A 374 12.02 -15.69 0.76
N LEU A 375 10.97 -14.86 0.75
CA LEU A 375 9.60 -15.31 0.49
C LEU A 375 9.46 -15.92 -0.91
N GLN A 376 10.08 -15.31 -1.92
CA GLN A 376 10.10 -15.84 -3.29
C GLN A 376 10.65 -17.27 -3.32
N ASN A 377 11.86 -17.46 -2.79
CA ASN A 377 12.53 -18.75 -2.76
C ASN A 377 11.72 -19.77 -1.95
N ARG A 378 11.13 -19.33 -0.84
CA ARG A 378 10.32 -20.21 0.01
C ARG A 378 9.06 -20.70 -0.69
N PHE A 379 8.41 -19.86 -1.50
CA PHE A 379 7.27 -20.32 -2.30
C PHE A 379 7.70 -21.41 -3.28
N ASP A 380 8.82 -21.24 -3.98
CA ASP A 380 9.33 -22.25 -4.93
C ASP A 380 9.68 -23.57 -4.23
N GLU A 381 10.25 -23.51 -3.03
CA GLU A 381 10.57 -24.69 -2.23
C GLU A 381 9.31 -25.42 -1.72
N ILE A 382 8.30 -24.68 -1.24
CA ILE A 382 7.02 -25.25 -0.81
C ILE A 382 6.32 -25.93 -1.99
N GLU A 383 6.23 -25.27 -3.16
CA GLU A 383 5.61 -25.87 -4.33
C GLU A 383 6.32 -27.16 -4.77
N LYS A 384 7.66 -27.16 -4.76
CA LYS A 384 8.45 -28.34 -5.07
C LYS A 384 8.15 -29.47 -4.09
N ALA A 385 8.08 -29.17 -2.80
CA ALA A 385 7.84 -30.18 -1.77
C ALA A 385 6.42 -30.73 -1.81
N LEU A 386 5.40 -29.89 -2.04
CA LEU A 386 4.00 -30.32 -2.17
C LEU A 386 3.72 -31.04 -3.50
N GLY A 387 4.60 -30.89 -4.49
CA GLY A 387 4.61 -31.70 -5.72
C GLY A 387 5.01 -33.16 -5.50
N ASP A 388 5.57 -33.50 -4.34
CA ASP A 388 5.86 -34.89 -3.95
C ASP A 388 4.63 -35.51 -3.27
N PRO A 389 4.06 -36.61 -3.79
CA PRO A 389 2.91 -37.30 -3.19
C PRO A 389 3.09 -37.68 -1.73
N LYS A 390 4.32 -37.76 -1.20
CA LYS A 390 4.55 -38.06 0.23
C LYS A 390 4.14 -36.90 1.14
N ASN A 391 4.24 -35.66 0.67
CA ASN A 391 4.01 -34.44 1.44
C ASN A 391 2.60 -33.86 1.26
N THR A 392 1.70 -34.57 0.58
CA THR A 392 0.34 -34.07 0.34
C THR A 392 -0.52 -34.19 1.58
N ARG A 393 -1.45 -33.24 1.71
CA ARG A 393 -2.40 -33.19 2.82
C ARG A 393 -3.33 -34.41 2.81
N THR A 394 -3.77 -34.77 4.00
CA THR A 394 -4.75 -35.81 4.26
C THR A 394 -6.02 -35.18 4.79
N ILE A 395 -7.18 -35.67 4.36
CA ILE A 395 -8.48 -35.23 4.86
C ILE A 395 -9.22 -36.37 5.55
N LYS A 396 -9.90 -36.04 6.65
CA LYS A 396 -10.81 -36.93 7.38
C LYS A 396 -12.23 -36.38 7.25
N GLN A 397 -13.10 -37.06 6.52
CA GLN A 397 -14.53 -36.79 6.57
C GLN A 397 -15.14 -37.62 7.70
N THR A 398 -16.08 -37.03 8.45
CA THR A 398 -16.78 -37.71 9.55
C THR A 398 -17.39 -39.03 9.07
N GLY A 399 -17.03 -40.14 9.71
CA GLY A 399 -17.50 -41.48 9.34
C GLY A 399 -16.82 -42.12 8.12
N GLN A 400 -15.77 -41.50 7.56
CA GLN A 400 -15.01 -42.05 6.43
C GLN A 400 -13.54 -42.32 6.78
N THR A 401 -12.91 -43.18 5.98
CA THR A 401 -11.48 -43.44 6.02
C THR A 401 -10.68 -42.18 5.69
N THR A 402 -9.56 -42.04 6.39
CA THR A 402 -8.54 -41.02 6.12
C THR A 402 -8.06 -41.16 4.67
N ARG A 403 -8.16 -40.12 3.84
CA ARG A 403 -7.72 -40.15 2.44
C ARG A 403 -6.71 -39.06 2.12
N LYS A 404 -5.73 -39.42 1.28
CA LYS A 404 -4.64 -38.54 0.88
C LYS A 404 -5.00 -37.78 -0.40
N LEU A 405 -4.74 -36.48 -0.43
CA LEU A 405 -4.93 -35.65 -1.62
C LEU A 405 -3.80 -35.87 -2.63
N GLU A 406 -4.07 -35.53 -3.89
CA GLU A 406 -3.07 -35.53 -4.96
C GLU A 406 -2.04 -34.41 -4.78
N ALA A 407 -0.90 -34.58 -5.44
CA ALA A 407 0.21 -33.65 -5.41
C ALA A 407 -0.16 -32.26 -5.94
N TRP A 408 0.42 -31.23 -5.33
CA TRP A 408 0.23 -29.85 -5.77
C TRP A 408 0.79 -29.67 -7.17
N GLN A 409 -0.05 -29.12 -8.06
CA GLN A 409 0.41 -28.70 -9.38
C GLN A 409 1.11 -27.35 -9.26
N LYS A 410 2.39 -27.30 -9.63
CA LYS A 410 3.22 -26.10 -9.63
C LYS A 410 2.57 -24.93 -10.41
N GLN A 411 2.56 -23.75 -9.80
CA GLN A 411 1.99 -22.49 -10.30
C GLN A 411 3.05 -21.39 -10.50
N ASP A 412 4.33 -21.68 -10.24
CA ASP A 412 5.44 -20.73 -10.29
C ASP A 412 5.21 -19.52 -9.36
N LEU A 413 4.81 -19.79 -8.12
CA LEU A 413 4.44 -18.78 -7.13
C LEU A 413 5.57 -17.79 -6.83
N GLY A 414 6.83 -18.21 -6.86
CA GLY A 414 7.96 -17.29 -6.71
C GLY A 414 7.98 -16.21 -7.81
N LYS A 415 7.75 -16.61 -9.07
CA LYS A 415 7.68 -15.67 -10.20
C LYS A 415 6.47 -14.73 -10.09
N LEU A 416 5.32 -15.26 -9.70
CA LEU A 416 4.11 -14.45 -9.49
C LEU A 416 4.28 -13.46 -8.32
N TRP A 417 4.97 -13.86 -7.26
CA TRP A 417 5.30 -13.00 -6.13
C TRP A 417 6.23 -11.85 -6.53
N ASP A 418 7.27 -12.12 -7.32
CA ASP A 418 8.15 -11.07 -7.83
C ASP A 418 7.36 -10.02 -8.64
N ALA A 419 6.50 -10.49 -9.57
CA ALA A 419 5.65 -9.63 -10.37
C ALA A 419 4.68 -8.81 -9.50
N TYR A 420 4.02 -9.44 -8.52
CA TYR A 420 3.13 -8.79 -7.58
C TYR A 420 3.86 -7.70 -6.79
N MET A 421 5.01 -8.02 -6.19
CA MET A 421 5.77 -7.06 -5.40
C MET A 421 6.25 -5.89 -6.24
N ASN A 422 6.74 -6.12 -7.45
CA ASN A 422 7.14 -5.05 -8.37
C ASN A 422 5.93 -4.13 -8.72
N GLY A 423 4.76 -4.73 -8.94
CA GLY A 423 3.51 -3.99 -9.17
C GLY A 423 3.06 -3.18 -7.95
N LEU A 424 3.13 -3.78 -6.77
CA LEU A 424 2.76 -3.18 -5.48
C LEU A 424 3.62 -1.94 -5.20
N TRP A 425 4.94 -2.04 -5.42
CA TRP A 425 5.88 -0.93 -5.31
C TRP A 425 5.59 0.19 -6.29
N ALA A 426 5.37 -0.14 -7.57
CA ALA A 426 5.01 0.86 -8.56
C ALA A 426 3.69 1.56 -8.21
N SER A 427 2.72 0.83 -7.65
CA SER A 427 1.45 1.37 -7.17
C SER A 427 1.64 2.33 -6.01
N ALA A 428 2.37 1.91 -4.97
CA ALA A 428 2.70 2.76 -3.82
C ALA A 428 3.41 4.04 -4.26
N ALA A 429 4.36 3.93 -5.20
CA ALA A 429 5.09 5.06 -5.75
C ALA A 429 4.21 6.03 -6.54
N ARG A 430 3.27 5.53 -7.35
CA ARG A 430 2.30 6.39 -8.04
C ARG A 430 1.37 7.08 -7.05
N LYS A 431 0.81 6.32 -6.11
CA LYS A 431 -0.15 6.82 -5.12
C LYS A 431 0.42 7.96 -4.29
N GLN A 432 1.67 7.85 -3.83
CA GLN A 432 2.32 8.96 -3.12
C GLN A 432 2.53 10.18 -4.03
N ASN A 433 2.92 9.97 -5.30
CA ASN A 433 3.20 11.07 -6.22
C ASN A 433 1.91 11.81 -6.58
N ASP A 434 0.83 11.07 -6.87
CA ASP A 434 -0.47 11.64 -7.20
C ASP A 434 -1.04 12.43 -6.00
N PHE A 435 -0.97 11.84 -4.80
CA PHE A 435 -1.39 12.52 -3.57
C PHE A 435 -0.60 13.80 -3.32
N MET A 436 0.73 13.73 -3.36
CA MET A 436 1.59 14.89 -3.12
C MET A 436 1.38 15.97 -4.18
N SER A 437 1.32 15.59 -5.46
CA SER A 437 1.13 16.55 -6.57
C SER A 437 -0.17 17.33 -6.44
N LYS A 438 -1.27 16.62 -6.18
CA LYS A 438 -2.60 17.22 -6.00
C LYS A 438 -2.59 18.24 -4.87
N TRP A 439 -2.14 17.83 -3.69
CA TRP A 439 -2.31 18.65 -2.49
C TRP A 439 -1.26 19.75 -2.35
N ILE A 440 -0.05 19.55 -2.85
CA ILE A 440 0.94 20.64 -3.01
C ILE A 440 0.40 21.70 -3.96
N PHE A 441 -0.21 21.30 -5.08
CA PHE A 441 -0.81 22.24 -6.03
C PHE A 441 -1.93 23.05 -5.39
N GLU A 442 -2.87 22.42 -4.69
CA GLU A 442 -3.98 23.11 -4.03
C GLU A 442 -3.50 24.08 -2.94
N ILE A 443 -2.50 23.70 -2.14
CA ILE A 443 -1.88 24.61 -1.16
C ILE A 443 -1.20 25.80 -1.86
N LYS A 444 -0.43 25.55 -2.91
CA LYS A 444 0.24 26.61 -3.70
C LYS A 444 -0.78 27.60 -4.24
N LYS A 445 -1.81 27.08 -4.89
CA LYS A 445 -2.88 27.86 -5.52
C LYS A 445 -3.61 28.73 -4.49
N LYS A 446 -3.88 28.18 -3.31
CA LYS A 446 -4.65 28.88 -2.28
C LYS A 446 -3.83 29.86 -1.45
N TYR A 447 -2.58 29.55 -1.12
CA TYR A 447 -1.81 30.34 -0.15
C TYR A 447 -0.55 30.98 -0.76
N CYS A 448 0.10 30.35 -1.75
CA CYS A 448 1.49 30.64 -2.09
C CYS A 448 1.72 31.14 -3.52
N THR A 449 0.70 31.75 -4.12
CA THR A 449 0.84 32.44 -5.41
C THR A 449 1.73 33.68 -5.26
N ALA A 450 2.35 34.12 -6.36
CA ALA A 450 3.11 35.38 -6.38
C ALA A 450 2.25 36.58 -5.94
N ALA A 451 0.97 36.59 -6.31
CA ALA A 451 0.03 37.63 -5.87
C ALA A 451 -0.21 37.59 -4.35
N HIS A 452 -0.35 36.41 -3.75
CA HIS A 452 -0.46 36.29 -2.29
C HIS A 452 0.82 36.71 -1.58
N LYS A 453 1.99 36.30 -2.06
CA LYS A 453 3.28 36.71 -1.48
C LYS A 453 3.49 38.23 -1.54
N LYS A 454 3.01 38.91 -2.60
CA LYS A 454 3.06 40.39 -2.72
C LYS A 454 2.14 41.13 -1.74
N LYS A 455 1.03 40.49 -1.32
CA LYS A 455 0.07 41.08 -0.36
C LYS A 455 0.52 40.95 1.10
N LEU A 456 1.57 40.17 1.36
CA LEU A 456 2.14 40.03 2.70
C LEU A 456 3.05 41.24 3.01
N PRO A 457 2.93 41.87 4.19
CA PRO A 457 3.84 42.92 4.63
C PRO A 457 5.31 42.53 4.50
N LYS A 458 6.21 43.48 4.20
CA LYS A 458 7.66 43.20 4.17
C LYS A 458 8.20 42.91 5.56
N ASP A 459 7.69 43.63 6.56
CA ASP A 459 8.00 43.46 7.96
C ASP A 459 7.05 42.43 8.60
N LYS A 460 7.60 41.28 9.00
CA LYS A 460 6.82 40.16 9.58
C LYS A 460 6.11 40.53 10.88
N SER A 461 6.60 41.54 11.60
CA SER A 461 5.96 41.99 12.86
C SER A 461 4.60 42.67 12.62
N LYS A 462 4.34 43.11 11.39
CA LYS A 462 3.10 43.79 10.97
C LYS A 462 2.07 42.85 10.35
N ASP A 463 2.37 41.55 10.29
CA ASP A 463 1.43 40.58 9.75
C ASP A 463 0.19 40.48 10.65
N THR A 464 -1.02 40.57 10.07
CA THR A 464 -2.23 40.14 10.76
C THR A 464 -2.13 38.64 11.09
N PRO A 465 -2.91 38.11 12.05
CA PRO A 465 -2.91 36.68 12.35
C PRO A 465 -3.11 35.79 11.11
N GLN A 466 -3.97 36.20 10.17
CA GLN A 466 -4.23 35.49 8.93
C GLN A 466 -3.05 35.59 7.94
N GLN A 467 -2.38 36.75 7.85
CA GLN A 467 -1.18 36.92 7.03
C GLN A 467 -0.01 36.10 7.57
N LYS A 468 0.15 36.06 8.90
CA LYS A 468 1.14 35.23 9.58
C LYS A 468 0.92 33.75 9.28
N GLU A 469 -0.31 33.27 9.41
CA GLU A 469 -0.65 31.88 9.07
C GLU A 469 -0.41 31.57 7.58
N ALA A 470 -0.83 32.45 6.67
CA ALA A 470 -0.59 32.27 5.24
C ALA A 470 0.91 32.25 4.90
N ARG A 471 1.70 33.12 5.54
CA ARG A 471 3.16 33.14 5.39
C ARG A 471 3.77 31.84 5.91
N GLU A 472 3.39 31.40 7.10
CA GLU A 472 3.85 30.14 7.67
C GLU A 472 3.52 28.99 6.72
N VAL A 473 2.26 28.84 6.27
CA VAL A 473 1.84 27.80 5.31
C VAL A 473 2.72 27.82 4.04
N CYS A 474 3.11 29.00 3.56
CA CYS A 474 4.00 29.10 2.41
C CYS A 474 5.45 28.79 2.68
N ASP A 475 5.97 29.15 3.85
CA ASP A 475 7.31 28.75 4.28
C ASP A 475 7.38 27.21 4.41
N HIS A 476 6.32 26.57 4.92
CA HIS A 476 6.20 25.10 4.95
C HIS A 476 6.15 24.49 3.53
N TYR A 477 5.33 25.07 2.65
CA TYR A 477 5.24 24.65 1.26
C TYR A 477 6.63 24.72 0.59
N ASP A 478 7.33 25.84 0.72
CA ASP A 478 8.65 26.05 0.12
C ASP A 478 9.68 25.05 0.74
N ALA A 479 9.60 24.78 2.05
CA ALA A 479 10.44 23.78 2.72
C ALA A 479 10.17 22.33 2.30
N MET A 480 8.91 21.97 2.03
CA MET A 480 8.56 20.66 1.47
C MET A 480 9.05 20.55 0.02
N CYS A 481 8.85 21.59 -0.77
CA CYS A 481 9.29 21.65 -2.16
C CYS A 481 10.80 21.62 -2.33
N SER A 482 11.58 22.10 -1.35
CA SER A 482 13.04 22.00 -1.38
C SER A 482 13.56 20.58 -1.12
N GLN A 483 12.71 19.66 -0.64
CA GLN A 483 13.10 18.26 -0.48
C GLN A 483 13.29 17.62 -1.85
N ARG A 484 14.51 17.13 -2.14
CA ARG A 484 14.85 16.44 -3.42
C ARG A 484 13.85 15.35 -3.83
N LEU A 485 13.20 14.71 -2.86
CA LEU A 485 12.18 13.68 -3.07
C LEU A 485 10.87 14.23 -3.64
N VAL A 486 10.52 15.49 -3.36
CA VAL A 486 9.33 16.17 -3.87
C VAL A 486 9.60 16.74 -5.28
N VAL A 487 10.84 17.15 -5.57
CA VAL A 487 11.23 17.78 -6.86
C VAL A 487 11.28 16.79 -8.03
N ARG A 488 11.48 15.48 -7.79
CA ARG A 488 11.50 14.46 -8.87
C ARG A 488 10.11 14.10 -9.43
N VAL A 489 9.06 14.78 -9.01
CA VAL A 489 7.70 14.56 -9.50
C VAL A 489 7.48 15.35 -10.80
N ALA A 490 8.10 14.88 -11.89
CA ALA A 490 7.72 15.35 -13.22
C ALA A 490 6.30 14.86 -13.55
N PRO A 491 5.46 15.67 -14.22
CA PRO A 491 4.11 15.26 -14.59
C PRO A 491 4.15 14.01 -15.48
N LEU A 492 3.39 12.98 -15.08
CA LEU A 492 3.25 11.69 -15.78
C LEU A 492 2.88 11.82 -17.27
N LYS A 493 2.33 12.97 -17.71
CA LYS A 493 2.07 13.26 -19.12
C LYS A 493 3.32 13.30 -20.01
N ALA A 494 4.52 13.45 -19.42
CA ALA A 494 5.78 13.48 -20.16
C ALA A 494 6.45 12.11 -20.33
N ILE A 495 5.98 11.05 -19.65
CA ILE A 495 6.59 9.72 -19.75
C ILE A 495 5.82 8.88 -20.78
N LYS A 496 6.09 9.14 -22.06
CA LYS A 496 5.48 8.44 -23.22
C LYS A 496 5.94 6.98 -23.40
N SER A 497 6.87 6.47 -22.58
CA SER A 497 7.44 5.13 -22.76
C SER A 497 7.59 4.36 -21.44
N ILE A 498 7.11 3.12 -21.45
CA ILE A 498 7.28 2.11 -20.38
C ILE A 498 8.77 1.91 -20.02
N ARG A 499 9.70 2.19 -20.95
CA ARG A 499 11.15 2.08 -20.72
C ARG A 499 11.66 3.12 -19.70
N ASN A 500 11.17 4.36 -19.75
CA ASN A 500 11.58 5.43 -18.84
C ASN A 500 10.92 5.31 -17.46
N LEU A 501 9.73 4.70 -17.39
CA LEU A 501 9.10 4.33 -16.12
C LEU A 501 9.88 3.20 -15.44
N ARG A 502 10.40 2.24 -16.21
CA ARG A 502 11.31 1.20 -15.70
C ARG A 502 12.63 1.76 -15.20
N GLU A 503 13.20 2.79 -15.80
CA GLU A 503 14.44 3.42 -15.30
C GLU A 503 14.20 4.33 -14.08
N ALA A 504 13.10 5.07 -14.02
CA ALA A 504 12.74 5.87 -12.84
C ALA A 504 12.24 5.02 -11.64
N LEU A 505 11.74 3.80 -11.90
CA LEU A 505 11.32 2.82 -10.91
C LEU A 505 12.30 1.66 -10.74
N ARG A 506 13.42 1.63 -11.49
CA ARG A 506 14.57 0.77 -11.21
C ARG A 506 15.20 1.33 -9.95
N PHE A 507 14.74 0.82 -8.83
CA PHE A 507 15.66 0.64 -7.73
C PHE A 507 16.69 -0.40 -8.19
N PRO A 508 18.00 -0.11 -8.11
CA PRO A 508 18.99 -1.19 -8.14
C PRO A 508 18.73 -2.17 -7.01
#